data_AF-A0A3B1K637-F1
#
_entry.id   AF-A0A3B1K637-F1
#
_cell.length_a   1.000
_cell.length_b   1.000
_cell.length_c   1.000
_cell.angle_alpha   90.00
_cell.angle_beta   90.00
_cell.angle_gamma   90.00
#
_symmetry.space_group_name_H-M   'P 1'
#
loop_
_entity.id
_entity.type
_entity.pdbx_description
1 polymer ?
#
loop_
_entity_poly.entity_id
_entity_poly.type
_entity_poly.pdbx_seq_one_letter_code
_entity_poly.pdbx_strand_id
1 'polypeptide(L)'
;MSRRSWSFSSVRLKTKRGSDDEAADVFRRRGRLFSSVREDRRPKRSDDEDPSPETHNGAFLPGEDEDDRGAMKRLSTMWSSFRGKISRDRASKEPDSPVSPELAAVEEKPRDQRYASGQFFFEYLVVVSLKKNIRSGEYEPQISYQFPKRDGMVRFQKEEEEKTLKAITLFCFPEGINWAPLTEYRSETFSFVLTEVDGSRRNGYCRRLLPHGNGARLPEAYCIISKLACFGLFSKIFDEVEKRKVKSIAMIYPFMQSLREAPFPAPGNTVNIKSFIPESGTEIISLTRPTDSWLEHVDFRPLFSALTDEEVLQVFAATVLERRIVFIAEELGTLSQVIHAVTVLLHPFIWQHTLISIVPEILIDVVMAPTPYLLGVQKRLADEVTEQGDLLAVDLSEGRKQTFIRQIGDEDSILPHKLRDEILQALKSRSEKATLEEMNRLVPEAFLPFFIKTVGHFAKHIARPGPEKPGQFQKRSFYKALESKSTRHFVKQFVETQMFDLFIQEAEQRPANQNGFFEQKIAEYQKKMREKAKKH
;
A
#
# COMPACT_ATOMS: atom_id res chain seq x y z
N MET A 1 3.79 17.03 -13.28
CA MET A 1 3.03 17.92 -12.36
C MET A 1 3.69 17.91 -10.98
N SER A 2 3.33 18.80 -10.05
CA SER A 2 3.98 18.83 -8.72
C SER A 2 3.50 17.67 -7.83
N ARG A 3 4.43 16.92 -7.23
CA ARG A 3 4.12 15.84 -6.29
C ARG A 3 3.58 16.42 -4.97
N ARG A 4 2.27 16.25 -4.71
CA ARG A 4 1.70 16.39 -3.36
C ARG A 4 1.67 15.03 -2.66
N SER A 5 2.82 14.60 -2.12
CA SER A 5 2.83 13.51 -1.14
C SER A 5 2.06 13.95 0.11
N TRP A 6 1.12 13.13 0.57
CA TRP A 6 0.40 13.36 1.83
C TRP A 6 1.23 12.76 2.97
N SER A 7 1.88 13.63 3.75
CA SER A 7 2.63 13.19 4.92
C SER A 7 1.70 12.94 6.11
N PHE A 8 1.72 11.71 6.64
CA PHE A 8 0.98 11.32 7.85
C PHE A 8 1.55 11.91 9.17
N SER A 9 2.57 12.77 9.12
CA SER A 9 3.22 13.37 10.31
C SER A 9 2.35 14.32 11.15
N SER A 10 1.11 14.63 10.74
CA SER A 10 0.27 15.68 11.34
C SER A 10 -1.10 15.21 11.86
N VAL A 11 -1.30 13.91 12.10
CA VAL A 11 -2.49 13.41 12.82
C VAL A 11 -2.45 13.87 14.28
N ARG A 12 -3.12 14.98 14.57
CA ARG A 12 -3.20 15.56 15.92
C ARG A 12 -4.25 14.82 16.74
N LEU A 13 -3.83 13.82 17.52
CA LEU A 13 -4.64 13.08 18.48
C LEU A 13 -5.60 14.00 19.24
N LYS A 14 -6.89 13.88 18.95
CA LYS A 14 -7.96 14.66 19.57
C LYS A 14 -8.68 13.78 20.59
N THR A 15 -8.23 13.81 21.84
CA THR A 15 -8.84 13.01 22.92
C THR A 15 -10.27 13.49 23.16
N LYS A 16 -11.27 12.72 22.69
CA LYS A 16 -12.70 13.01 22.88
C LYS A 16 -13.07 12.72 24.34
N ARG A 17 -12.92 13.71 25.22
CA ARG A 17 -13.47 13.63 26.59
C ARG A 17 -14.99 13.70 26.49
N GLY A 18 -15.65 12.57 26.74
CA GLY A 18 -17.03 12.56 27.22
C GLY A 18 -17.06 12.87 28.70
N SER A 19 -18.08 13.60 29.13
CA SER A 19 -18.50 13.76 30.52
C SER A 19 -19.98 14.09 30.49
N ASP A 20 -20.80 13.04 30.53
CA ASP A 20 -22.24 13.19 30.75
C ASP A 20 -22.49 13.57 32.21
N ASP A 21 -23.43 14.50 32.44
CA ASP A 21 -24.43 14.45 33.51
C ASP A 21 -25.21 15.77 33.54
N GLU A 22 -26.43 15.78 33.00
CA GLU A 22 -27.66 16.01 33.78
C GLU A 22 -28.91 15.72 32.91
N ALA A 23 -30.09 15.61 33.53
CA ALA A 23 -31.23 14.84 33.01
C ALA A 23 -32.54 15.64 32.85
N ALA A 24 -33.57 14.91 32.38
CA ALA A 24 -35.01 15.25 32.38
C ALA A 24 -35.54 16.30 31.35
N ASP A 25 -36.06 15.75 30.25
CA ASP A 25 -37.46 15.89 29.80
C ASP A 25 -38.15 17.28 29.77
N VAL A 26 -38.57 17.74 28.57
CA VAL A 26 -39.85 18.48 28.36
C VAL A 26 -40.21 18.62 26.86
N PHE A 27 -41.41 18.12 26.52
CA PHE A 27 -42.32 18.48 25.40
C PHE A 27 -41.92 18.37 23.91
N ARG A 28 -42.54 17.36 23.28
CA ARG A 28 -43.18 17.35 21.94
C ARG A 28 -43.34 18.72 21.22
N ARG A 29 -42.90 18.78 19.95
CA ARG A 29 -43.79 19.16 18.82
C ARG A 29 -43.25 18.77 17.43
N ARG A 30 -44.21 18.41 16.57
CA ARG A 30 -44.19 18.39 15.09
C ARG A 30 -43.54 19.67 14.51
N GLY A 31 -42.93 19.69 13.32
CA GLY A 31 -42.69 18.63 12.31
C GLY A 31 -43.04 19.08 10.87
N ARG A 32 -42.51 18.38 9.85
CA ARG A 32 -42.56 18.65 8.38
C ARG A 32 -41.58 19.76 7.92
N LEU A 33 -40.83 19.69 6.79
CA LEU A 33 -40.88 19.04 5.44
C LEU A 33 -41.22 20.02 4.31
N PHE A 34 -40.76 19.67 3.10
CA PHE A 34 -40.80 20.39 1.80
C PHE A 34 -39.80 21.56 1.70
N SER A 35 -38.98 21.78 0.66
CA SER A 35 -38.79 21.24 -0.71
C SER A 35 -39.58 21.90 -1.87
N SER A 36 -38.89 22.76 -2.64
CA SER A 36 -39.07 23.07 -4.08
C SER A 36 -37.75 23.76 -4.51
N VAL A 37 -37.02 23.40 -5.57
CA VAL A 37 -37.32 23.21 -7.00
C VAL A 37 -37.58 24.53 -7.75
N ARG A 38 -36.64 24.80 -8.67
CA ARG A 38 -36.54 25.71 -9.85
C ARG A 38 -37.82 26.41 -10.36
N GLU A 39 -37.65 27.64 -10.87
CA GLU A 39 -37.54 27.88 -12.33
C GLU A 39 -36.83 29.21 -12.72
N ASP A 40 -36.54 29.38 -14.02
CA ASP A 40 -35.77 30.48 -14.62
C ASP A 40 -36.67 31.60 -15.20
N ARG A 41 -36.18 32.86 -15.22
CA ARG A 41 -36.00 33.72 -16.44
C ARG A 41 -35.58 35.17 -16.14
N ARG A 42 -34.87 35.79 -17.10
CA ARG A 42 -34.48 37.22 -17.17
C ARG A 42 -35.41 37.98 -18.16
N PRO A 43 -35.55 39.34 -18.11
CA PRO A 43 -34.61 40.22 -18.85
C PRO A 43 -34.39 41.68 -18.34
N LYS A 44 -33.24 42.29 -18.72
CA LYS A 44 -32.96 43.72 -19.11
C LYS A 44 -33.39 44.89 -18.17
N ARG A 45 -32.45 45.75 -17.71
CA ARG A 45 -32.03 47.10 -18.26
C ARG A 45 -33.08 48.23 -18.09
N SER A 46 -32.73 49.49 -17.79
CA SER A 46 -31.42 50.14 -17.48
C SER A 46 -31.63 51.56 -16.89
N ASP A 47 -30.52 52.24 -16.51
CA ASP A 47 -30.38 53.72 -16.32
C ASP A 47 -31.14 54.33 -15.09
N ASP A 48 -30.75 55.43 -14.42
CA ASP A 48 -29.50 56.22 -14.39
C ASP A 48 -29.39 57.06 -13.08
N GLU A 49 -28.38 57.95 -12.99
CA GLU A 49 -28.19 59.11 -12.08
C GLU A 49 -27.58 58.93 -10.65
N ASP A 50 -26.62 59.82 -10.36
CA ASP A 50 -25.91 60.16 -9.10
C ASP A 50 -26.41 61.59 -8.70
N PRO A 51 -26.27 62.13 -7.46
CA PRO A 51 -24.95 62.56 -6.96
C PRO A 51 -24.70 62.47 -5.44
N SER A 52 -23.42 62.60 -5.06
CA SER A 52 -22.96 62.98 -3.70
C SER A 52 -22.98 64.52 -3.50
N PRO A 53 -22.61 65.06 -2.31
CA PRO A 53 -21.22 65.53 -2.15
C PRO A 53 -20.66 65.58 -0.70
N GLU A 54 -19.41 66.07 -0.58
CA GLU A 54 -18.66 66.56 0.63
C GLU A 54 -18.33 65.53 1.72
N THR A 55 -17.08 65.20 2.14
CA THR A 55 -15.74 65.86 2.26
C THR A 55 -15.52 66.77 3.49
N HIS A 56 -14.63 66.36 4.41
CA HIS A 56 -13.37 67.08 4.63
C HIS A 56 -12.29 66.29 5.41
N ASN A 57 -11.04 66.78 5.36
CA ASN A 57 -9.84 66.20 5.98
C ASN A 57 -9.49 66.87 7.33
N GLY A 58 -8.68 66.21 8.17
CA GLY A 58 -7.95 66.86 9.27
C GLY A 58 -7.18 65.89 10.17
N ALA A 59 -5.85 65.96 10.17
CA ALA A 59 -4.97 65.19 11.07
C ALA A 59 -3.93 66.11 11.71
N PHE A 60 -3.55 65.87 12.97
CA PHE A 60 -2.28 66.32 13.56
C PHE A 60 -1.91 65.48 14.81
N LEU A 61 -0.60 65.47 15.11
CA LEU A 61 0.14 64.81 16.22
C LEU A 61 1.01 65.90 16.91
N PRO A 62 1.63 65.75 18.12
CA PRO A 62 2.65 64.72 18.45
C PRO A 62 2.82 64.30 19.95
N GLY A 63 3.89 63.53 20.23
CA GLY A 63 4.34 63.00 21.54
C GLY A 63 4.17 61.46 21.61
N GLU A 64 5.17 60.59 21.45
CA GLU A 64 6.45 60.38 22.21
C GLU A 64 6.16 59.84 23.64
N ASP A 65 6.70 58.69 24.10
CA ASP A 65 7.95 57.99 23.77
C ASP A 65 7.86 56.50 23.29
N GLU A 66 8.96 56.09 22.65
CA GLU A 66 9.67 54.79 22.51
C GLU A 66 9.38 53.63 23.50
N ASP A 67 9.57 52.32 23.21
CA ASP A 67 9.80 51.53 21.95
C ASP A 67 9.14 50.11 22.21
N ASP A 68 9.50 48.89 21.75
CA ASP A 68 10.60 48.28 20.98
C ASP A 68 10.09 47.16 20.03
N ARG A 69 10.99 46.70 19.16
CA ARG A 69 10.91 45.60 18.19
C ARG A 69 10.27 44.29 18.69
N GLY A 70 9.57 43.53 17.84
CA GLY A 70 9.31 43.80 16.41
C GLY A 70 8.54 42.69 15.66
N ALA A 71 8.03 43.04 14.48
CA ALA A 71 7.25 42.19 13.56
C ALA A 71 8.10 41.02 12.97
N MET A 72 7.58 39.83 12.62
CA MET A 72 6.34 39.37 11.98
C MET A 72 6.35 39.39 10.43
N LYS A 73 5.98 38.23 9.83
CA LYS A 73 5.49 37.97 8.44
C LYS A 73 6.46 37.99 7.24
N ARG A 74 6.34 36.88 6.48
CA ARG A 74 6.34 36.76 5.00
C ARG A 74 7.59 37.14 4.20
N LEU A 75 7.99 36.23 3.32
CA LEU A 75 8.13 36.54 1.88
C LEU A 75 7.88 35.28 1.04
N SER A 76 7.56 35.49 -0.24
CA SER A 76 7.38 34.45 -1.26
C SER A 76 8.00 34.93 -2.57
N THR A 77 8.02 34.05 -3.57
CA THR A 77 8.32 34.33 -5.00
C THR A 77 9.81 34.41 -5.36
N MET A 78 10.14 33.85 -6.54
CA MET A 78 11.50 33.70 -7.10
C MET A 78 12.40 32.75 -6.27
N TRP A 79 13.42 32.09 -6.81
CA TRP A 79 14.10 32.28 -8.10
C TRP A 79 13.98 31.09 -9.06
N SER A 80 14.03 31.41 -10.36
CA SER A 80 14.36 30.50 -11.45
C SER A 80 15.58 31.05 -12.20
N SER A 81 16.37 30.17 -12.83
CA SER A 81 17.57 30.50 -13.61
C SER A 81 18.79 30.97 -12.80
N PHE A 82 19.83 30.12 -12.75
CA PHE A 82 21.14 30.47 -13.30
C PHE A 82 21.94 29.19 -13.61
N ARG A 83 22.42 29.08 -14.86
CA ARG A 83 23.23 27.95 -15.36
C ARG A 83 24.32 28.51 -16.28
N GLY A 84 25.52 28.76 -15.75
CA GLY A 84 26.58 29.38 -16.56
C GLY A 84 27.95 29.47 -15.87
N LYS A 85 28.89 28.72 -16.44
CA LYS A 85 30.36 28.79 -16.33
C LYS A 85 30.97 30.13 -15.87
N ILE A 86 32.05 30.03 -15.09
CA ILE A 86 33.33 30.75 -15.24
C ILE A 86 34.47 29.77 -14.85
N SER A 87 35.71 29.99 -15.28
CA SER A 87 36.82 29.03 -15.12
C SER A 87 38.18 29.70 -14.90
N ARG A 88 39.17 28.88 -14.47
CA ARG A 88 40.60 29.21 -14.24
C ARG A 88 40.87 30.11 -13.01
N ASP A 89 42.02 30.02 -12.33
CA ASP A 89 43.39 29.82 -12.87
C ASP A 89 44.30 28.76 -12.18
N ARG A 90 45.56 28.69 -12.66
CA ARG A 90 46.69 27.86 -12.20
C ARG A 90 47.33 28.39 -10.89
N ALA A 91 48.25 27.72 -10.17
CA ALA A 91 48.64 26.31 -9.91
C ALA A 91 49.89 26.40 -8.94
N SER A 92 50.88 25.50 -8.74
CA SER A 92 51.25 24.12 -9.16
C SER A 92 52.48 23.69 -8.34
N LYS A 93 52.52 22.48 -7.74
CA LYS A 93 53.77 21.74 -7.42
C LYS A 93 53.48 20.28 -6.99
N GLU A 94 54.23 19.33 -7.53
CA GLU A 94 54.27 17.90 -7.16
C GLU A 94 55.62 17.57 -6.46
N PRO A 95 55.92 16.31 -6.09
CA PRO A 95 56.52 15.41 -7.10
C PRO A 95 56.13 13.91 -7.05
N ASP A 96 55.93 13.35 -8.24
CA ASP A 96 56.31 12.00 -8.73
C ASP A 96 55.79 10.69 -8.11
N SER A 97 55.95 9.62 -8.91
CA SER A 97 55.23 8.33 -8.87
C SER A 97 56.14 7.10 -8.67
N PRO A 98 55.59 5.86 -8.70
CA PRO A 98 55.66 5.09 -9.95
C PRO A 98 54.36 4.34 -10.33
N VAL A 99 54.39 3.60 -11.44
CA VAL A 99 53.23 3.16 -12.25
C VAL A 99 53.20 1.63 -12.48
N SER A 100 52.01 1.11 -12.82
CA SER A 100 51.67 -0.20 -13.44
C SER A 100 51.50 -1.44 -12.54
N PRO A 101 50.76 -2.48 -13.01
CA PRO A 101 50.22 -2.69 -14.36
C PRO A 101 48.68 -2.72 -14.47
N GLU A 102 48.19 -2.89 -15.71
CA GLU A 102 46.78 -3.07 -16.08
C GLU A 102 46.16 -4.34 -15.47
N LEU A 103 44.86 -4.27 -15.19
CA LEU A 103 43.98 -5.44 -15.06
C LEU A 103 42.79 -5.30 -16.00
N ALA A 104 42.39 -6.42 -16.61
CA ALA A 104 41.46 -6.43 -17.74
C ALA A 104 40.06 -5.91 -17.38
N ALA A 105 39.38 -5.35 -18.37
CA ALA A 105 38.01 -4.86 -18.24
C ALA A 105 37.05 -6.01 -17.85
N VAL A 106 36.54 -5.96 -16.62
CA VAL A 106 35.42 -6.80 -16.17
C VAL A 106 34.16 -6.27 -16.82
N GLU A 107 33.37 -7.15 -17.46
CA GLU A 107 32.07 -6.78 -18.01
C GLU A 107 31.11 -6.35 -16.89
N GLU A 108 30.81 -5.04 -16.78
CA GLU A 108 29.70 -4.57 -15.94
C GLU A 108 28.39 -5.14 -16.49
N LYS A 109 27.89 -6.22 -15.87
CA LYS A 109 26.50 -6.65 -16.04
C LYS A 109 25.55 -5.49 -15.74
N PRO A 110 24.43 -5.37 -16.48
CA PRO A 110 23.50 -4.25 -16.33
C PRO A 110 22.98 -4.16 -14.89
N ARG A 111 22.78 -2.92 -14.42
CA ARG A 111 22.59 -2.60 -13.00
C ARG A 111 21.22 -3.02 -12.46
N ASP A 112 21.13 -4.24 -11.93
CA ASP A 112 20.12 -4.60 -10.92
C ASP A 112 20.37 -3.79 -9.64
N GLN A 113 19.91 -2.53 -9.61
CA GLN A 113 20.25 -1.59 -8.54
C GLN A 113 19.33 -1.72 -7.30
N ARG A 114 19.42 -2.88 -6.65
CA ARG A 114 19.03 -3.18 -5.26
C ARG A 114 19.56 -4.59 -4.87
N TYR A 115 19.47 -4.97 -3.59
CA TYR A 115 19.82 -6.31 -3.07
C TYR A 115 21.32 -6.67 -2.94
N ALA A 116 22.19 -5.76 -2.47
CA ALA A 116 23.62 -6.05 -2.27
C ALA A 116 24.25 -5.60 -0.93
N SER A 117 23.50 -5.04 0.02
CA SER A 117 23.99 -4.77 1.38
C SER A 117 22.84 -4.61 2.40
N GLY A 118 23.08 -5.08 3.64
CA GLY A 118 22.27 -4.75 4.82
C GLY A 118 20.84 -5.32 4.92
N GLN A 119 20.41 -6.19 4.01
CA GLN A 119 19.04 -6.74 4.04
C GLN A 119 18.91 -7.88 5.06
N PHE A 120 18.13 -7.66 6.12
CA PHE A 120 17.69 -8.70 7.07
C PHE A 120 16.35 -9.32 6.62
N PHE A 121 16.01 -10.50 7.15
CA PHE A 121 14.68 -11.10 6.94
C PHE A 121 13.53 -10.21 7.44
N PHE A 122 13.77 -9.41 8.48
CA PHE A 122 12.81 -8.49 9.09
C PHE A 122 13.54 -7.32 9.76
N GLU A 123 12.81 -6.23 10.01
CA GLU A 123 13.27 -5.10 10.82
C GLU A 123 12.97 -5.33 12.31
N TYR A 124 11.76 -5.79 12.61
CA TYR A 124 11.27 -6.01 13.98
C TYR A 124 10.48 -7.31 14.11
N LEU A 125 10.63 -7.98 15.25
CA LEU A 125 9.58 -8.81 15.86
C LEU A 125 9.08 -8.05 17.10
N VAL A 126 7.78 -7.83 17.19
CA VAL A 126 7.11 -7.37 18.41
C VAL A 126 6.07 -8.38 18.87
N VAL A 127 5.85 -8.45 20.19
CA VAL A 127 4.67 -9.06 20.78
C VAL A 127 3.85 -7.94 21.40
N VAL A 128 2.58 -7.86 21.02
CA VAL A 128 1.63 -6.87 21.53
C VAL A 128 0.61 -7.60 22.40
N SER A 129 0.43 -7.12 23.62
CA SER A 129 -0.49 -7.67 24.62
C SER A 129 -1.48 -6.59 25.05
N LEU A 130 -2.74 -6.96 25.25
CA LEU A 130 -3.75 -6.07 25.81
C LEU A 130 -3.55 -5.91 27.32
N LYS A 131 -3.35 -4.69 27.79
CA LYS A 131 -3.23 -4.36 29.23
C LYS A 131 -4.36 -3.47 29.68
N LYS A 132 -4.93 -3.75 30.86
CA LYS A 132 -6.01 -2.93 31.42
C LYS A 132 -5.46 -1.59 31.90
N ASN A 133 -5.99 -0.48 31.40
CA ASN A 133 -5.71 0.85 31.94
C ASN A 133 -6.40 0.97 33.31
N ILE A 134 -5.62 1.22 34.37
CA ILE A 134 -6.11 1.31 35.75
C ILE A 134 -7.08 2.50 35.95
N ARG A 135 -7.02 3.52 35.09
CA ARG A 135 -7.80 4.77 35.23
C ARG A 135 -9.12 4.77 34.49
N SER A 136 -9.19 4.19 33.28
CA SER A 136 -10.45 4.08 32.52
C SER A 136 -11.10 2.69 32.59
N GLY A 137 -10.36 1.66 33.01
CA GLY A 137 -10.82 0.28 33.03
C GLY A 137 -10.83 -0.41 31.65
N GLU A 138 -10.50 0.31 30.58
CA GLU A 138 -10.43 -0.21 29.21
C GLU A 138 -9.13 -0.98 28.96
N TYR A 139 -9.01 -1.67 27.80
CA TYR A 139 -7.80 -2.39 27.43
C TYR A 139 -7.01 -1.65 26.34
N GLU A 140 -5.72 -1.41 26.57
CA GLU A 140 -4.82 -0.80 25.58
C GLU A 140 -3.83 -1.83 25.02
N PRO A 141 -3.62 -1.89 23.69
CA PRO A 141 -2.61 -2.74 23.09
C PRO A 141 -1.20 -2.16 23.29
N GLN A 142 -0.37 -2.84 24.09
CA GLN A 142 0.99 -2.42 24.40
C GLN A 142 2.01 -3.49 24.03
N ILE A 143 3.20 -3.07 23.57
CA ILE A 143 4.31 -3.98 23.31
C ILE A 143 4.79 -4.59 24.63
N SER A 144 4.79 -5.92 24.71
CA SER A 144 5.32 -6.71 25.84
C SER A 144 6.74 -7.24 25.56
N TYR A 145 7.09 -7.43 24.28
CA TYR A 145 8.42 -7.85 23.83
C TYR A 145 8.78 -7.18 22.50
N GLN A 146 10.04 -6.77 22.34
CA GLN A 146 10.59 -6.23 21.09
C GLN A 146 11.95 -6.86 20.81
N PHE A 147 12.19 -7.26 19.56
CA PHE A 147 13.49 -7.59 19.02
C PHE A 147 13.69 -6.91 17.64
N PRO A 148 14.85 -6.31 17.34
CA PRO A 148 15.98 -6.07 18.24
C PRO A 148 15.64 -5.03 19.32
N LYS A 149 16.47 -4.93 20.36
CA LYS A 149 16.33 -3.87 21.38
C LYS A 149 16.73 -2.50 20.81
N ARG A 150 16.17 -1.44 21.39
CA ARG A 150 16.32 -0.02 20.98
C ARG A 150 17.67 0.61 21.37
N ASP A 151 18.71 -0.22 21.53
CA ASP A 151 19.98 0.17 22.14
C ASP A 151 20.91 0.80 21.09
N GLY A 152 21.51 1.96 21.42
CA GLY A 152 22.44 2.68 20.54
C GLY A 152 21.83 3.68 19.54
N MET A 153 20.50 3.82 19.45
CA MET A 153 19.85 4.77 18.53
C MET A 153 19.99 6.24 18.94
N VAL A 154 20.11 7.13 17.94
CA VAL A 154 20.09 8.60 18.12
C VAL A 154 18.66 9.07 18.43
N ARG A 155 18.51 10.13 19.25
CA ARG A 155 17.20 10.62 19.76
C ARG A 155 16.11 10.74 18.68
N PHE A 156 16.42 11.37 17.54
CA PHE A 156 15.46 11.55 16.45
C PHE A 156 14.95 10.23 15.86
N GLN A 157 15.85 9.29 15.58
CA GLN A 157 15.49 7.94 15.09
C GLN A 157 14.61 7.21 16.11
N LYS A 158 14.91 7.37 17.41
CA LYS A 158 14.12 6.80 18.50
C LYS A 158 12.70 7.38 18.58
N GLU A 159 12.49 8.65 18.26
CA GLU A 159 11.14 9.24 18.20
C GLU A 159 10.33 8.77 16.99
N GLU A 160 10.96 8.56 15.84
CA GLU A 160 10.31 8.06 14.62
C GLU A 160 9.99 6.56 14.72
N GLU A 161 10.93 5.77 15.25
CA GLU A 161 10.70 4.37 15.60
C GLU A 161 9.55 4.24 16.61
N GLU A 162 9.48 5.10 17.63
CA GLU A 162 8.40 5.02 18.63
C GLU A 162 7.02 5.33 18.04
N LYS A 163 6.92 6.27 17.10
CA LYS A 163 5.68 6.51 16.33
C LYS A 163 5.31 5.29 15.50
N THR A 164 6.29 4.65 14.85
CA THR A 164 6.09 3.41 14.08
C THR A 164 5.60 2.27 14.98
N LEU A 165 6.24 2.05 16.13
CA LEU A 165 5.87 1.03 17.11
C LEU A 165 4.47 1.27 17.71
N LYS A 166 4.10 2.52 17.98
CA LYS A 166 2.73 2.90 18.40
C LYS A 166 1.69 2.69 17.30
N ALA A 167 2.03 2.91 16.03
CA ALA A 167 1.12 2.56 14.93
C ALA A 167 0.93 1.04 14.83
N ILE A 168 2.00 0.25 14.97
CA ILE A 168 1.97 -1.22 14.90
C ILE A 168 1.02 -1.83 15.95
N THR A 169 0.93 -1.29 17.18
CA THR A 169 -0.02 -1.84 18.17
C THR A 169 -1.48 -1.67 17.75
N LEU A 170 -1.82 -0.58 17.04
CA LEU A 170 -3.15 -0.34 16.49
C LEU A 170 -3.49 -1.30 15.34
N PHE A 171 -2.51 -1.68 14.52
CA PHE A 171 -2.72 -2.67 13.45
C PHE A 171 -2.73 -4.12 13.95
N CYS A 172 -2.13 -4.41 15.12
CA CYS A 172 -2.24 -5.72 15.78
C CYS A 172 -3.63 -5.95 16.43
N PHE A 173 -4.31 -4.86 16.79
CA PHE A 173 -5.62 -4.85 17.44
C PHE A 173 -6.51 -3.75 16.83
N PRO A 174 -6.94 -3.89 15.56
CA PRO A 174 -7.78 -2.91 14.86
C PRO A 174 -9.16 -2.70 15.52
N GLU A 175 -9.57 -3.61 16.41
CA GLU A 175 -10.72 -3.54 17.32
C GLU A 175 -10.60 -2.46 18.41
N GLY A 176 -9.43 -1.84 18.54
CA GLY A 176 -9.19 -0.83 19.56
C GLY A 176 -9.23 -1.41 20.97
N ILE A 177 -10.06 -0.82 21.83
CA ILE A 177 -10.00 -1.00 23.30
C ILE A 177 -11.09 -1.90 23.89
N ASN A 178 -12.08 -2.29 23.08
CA ASN A 178 -13.27 -3.02 23.49
C ASN A 178 -13.04 -4.54 23.57
N TRP A 179 -12.23 -4.96 24.55
CA TRP A 179 -11.84 -6.36 24.74
C TRP A 179 -12.41 -6.99 26.02
N ALA A 180 -12.83 -8.25 25.91
CA ALA A 180 -13.16 -9.11 27.04
C ALA A 180 -12.14 -10.29 27.11
N PRO A 181 -11.78 -10.77 28.31
CA PRO A 181 -11.02 -12.02 28.45
C PRO A 181 -11.79 -13.22 27.89
N LEU A 182 -11.13 -14.04 27.07
CA LEU A 182 -11.70 -15.18 26.37
C LEU A 182 -11.15 -16.49 26.95
N THR A 183 -11.97 -17.54 27.07
CA THR A 183 -11.51 -18.90 27.39
C THR A 183 -10.92 -19.60 26.16
N GLU A 184 -11.57 -19.42 25.02
CA GLU A 184 -11.21 -19.98 23.71
C GLU A 184 -11.13 -18.87 22.67
N TYR A 185 -10.18 -19.00 21.74
CA TYR A 185 -10.00 -18.09 20.61
C TYR A 185 -9.18 -18.80 19.53
N ARG A 186 -9.70 -18.81 18.30
CA ARG A 186 -9.07 -19.43 17.13
C ARG A 186 -7.86 -18.59 16.70
N SER A 187 -6.69 -19.22 16.55
CA SER A 187 -5.48 -18.53 16.09
C SER A 187 -5.74 -17.91 14.71
N GLU A 188 -5.49 -16.60 14.60
CA GLU A 188 -5.79 -15.80 13.42
C GLU A 188 -4.47 -15.26 12.85
N THR A 189 -4.22 -15.45 11.55
CA THR A 189 -3.03 -14.90 10.88
C THR A 189 -3.46 -13.96 9.76
N PHE A 190 -2.91 -12.75 9.76
CA PHE A 190 -3.25 -11.67 8.83
C PHE A 190 -2.03 -10.81 8.50
N SER A 191 -2.18 -9.82 7.61
CA SER A 191 -1.12 -8.83 7.39
C SER A 191 -1.63 -7.43 7.03
N PHE A 192 -0.92 -6.42 7.54
CA PHE A 192 -1.18 -5.00 7.28
C PHE A 192 -0.03 -4.36 6.51
N VAL A 193 -0.34 -3.32 5.74
CA VAL A 193 0.66 -2.55 4.96
C VAL A 193 0.92 -1.21 5.65
N LEU A 194 2.18 -0.94 5.96
CA LEU A 194 2.66 0.37 6.39
C LEU A 194 3.31 1.05 5.19
N THR A 195 2.85 2.27 4.84
CA THR A 195 3.45 3.08 3.77
C THR A 195 4.32 4.19 4.39
N GLU A 196 5.57 4.30 3.94
CA GLU A 196 6.52 5.32 4.36
C GLU A 196 6.35 6.64 3.58
N VAL A 197 6.96 7.72 4.07
CA VAL A 197 6.82 9.08 3.49
C VAL A 197 7.40 9.19 2.07
N ASP A 198 8.30 8.28 1.69
CA ASP A 198 8.86 8.14 0.34
C ASP A 198 7.96 7.34 -0.62
N GLY A 199 6.88 6.74 -0.12
CA GLY A 199 5.99 5.84 -0.86
C GLY A 199 6.41 4.36 -0.84
N SER A 200 7.53 4.01 -0.17
CA SER A 200 7.91 2.61 0.02
C SER A 200 6.97 1.91 1.02
N ARG A 201 6.88 0.58 0.95
CA ARG A 201 5.95 -0.22 1.77
C ARG A 201 6.69 -1.23 2.65
N ARG A 202 6.21 -1.41 3.87
CA ARG A 202 6.54 -2.49 4.80
C ARG A 202 5.30 -3.32 5.08
N ASN A 203 5.48 -4.62 5.16
CA ASN A 203 4.44 -5.56 5.55
C ASN A 203 4.59 -5.87 7.04
N GLY A 204 3.52 -5.69 7.80
CA GLY A 204 3.36 -6.23 9.14
C GLY A 204 2.60 -7.55 9.06
N TYR A 205 3.33 -8.67 9.15
CA TYR A 205 2.74 -10.00 9.29
C TYR A 205 2.34 -10.18 10.74
N CYS A 206 1.11 -10.59 11.01
CA CYS A 206 0.61 -10.76 12.37
C CYS A 206 -0.03 -12.13 12.56
N ARG A 207 0.31 -12.80 13.66
CA ARG A 207 -0.42 -13.96 14.18
C ARG A 207 -0.93 -13.65 15.58
N ARG A 208 -2.26 -13.60 15.73
CA ARG A 208 -2.97 -13.36 16.98
C ARG A 208 -3.40 -14.69 17.57
N LEU A 209 -2.99 -14.96 18.80
CA LEU A 209 -3.19 -16.25 19.47
C LEU A 209 -3.54 -16.05 20.94
N LEU A 210 -4.11 -17.08 21.57
CA LEU A 210 -4.50 -17.05 22.98
C LEU A 210 -3.40 -17.72 23.84
N PRO A 211 -2.72 -17.01 24.76
CA PRO A 211 -1.59 -17.55 25.51
C PRO A 211 -1.95 -18.78 26.35
N HIS A 212 -1.02 -19.72 26.53
CA HIS A 212 -1.26 -20.90 27.38
C HIS A 212 -1.49 -20.50 28.85
N GLY A 213 -2.47 -21.15 29.49
CA GLY A 213 -2.93 -20.87 30.85
C GLY A 213 -4.39 -21.28 31.05
N ASN A 214 -4.87 -21.36 32.29
CA ASN A 214 -6.24 -21.76 32.59
C ASN A 214 -7.16 -20.55 32.79
N GLY A 215 -8.44 -20.68 32.42
CA GLY A 215 -9.45 -19.63 32.60
C GLY A 215 -9.47 -18.57 31.49
N ALA A 216 -10.24 -17.50 31.72
CA ALA A 216 -10.42 -16.42 30.75
C ALA A 216 -9.19 -15.50 30.70
N ARG A 217 -8.68 -15.27 29.50
CA ARG A 217 -7.36 -14.70 29.20
C ARG A 217 -7.42 -13.85 27.93
N LEU A 218 -6.50 -12.91 27.75
CA LEU A 218 -6.53 -11.99 26.59
C LEU A 218 -5.62 -12.48 25.46
N PRO A 219 -5.97 -12.26 24.19
CA PRO A 219 -5.10 -12.61 23.07
C PRO A 219 -3.82 -11.77 23.03
N GLU A 220 -2.74 -12.38 22.54
CA GLU A 220 -1.48 -11.72 22.21
C GLU A 220 -1.24 -11.78 20.70
N ALA A 221 -0.72 -10.69 20.14
CA ALA A 221 -0.41 -10.55 18.73
C ALA A 221 1.11 -10.57 18.51
N TYR A 222 1.60 -11.59 17.81
CA TYR A 222 2.97 -11.71 17.34
C TYR A 222 3.07 -11.03 15.99
N CYS A 223 3.88 -9.98 15.85
CA CYS A 223 4.00 -9.23 14.60
C CYS A 223 5.45 -9.10 14.13
N ILE A 224 5.70 -9.47 12.87
CA ILE A 224 6.98 -9.30 12.17
C ILE A 224 6.82 -8.21 11.12
N ILE A 225 7.69 -7.18 11.18
CA ILE A 225 7.73 -6.08 10.21
C ILE A 225 8.87 -6.32 9.23
N SER A 226 8.60 -6.31 7.93
CA SER A 226 9.63 -6.47 6.90
C SER A 226 9.30 -5.74 5.58
N LYS A 227 10.32 -5.31 4.84
CA LYS A 227 10.21 -4.91 3.42
C LYS A 227 10.17 -6.12 2.47
N LEU A 228 10.32 -7.34 3.00
CA LEU A 228 10.06 -8.57 2.25
C LEU A 228 8.56 -8.88 2.23
N ALA A 229 8.13 -9.49 1.13
CA ALA A 229 6.72 -9.78 0.88
C ALA A 229 6.47 -11.29 0.92
N CYS A 230 6.89 -12.00 1.99
CA CYS A 230 6.99 -13.47 2.00
C CYS A 230 6.20 -14.17 3.12
N PHE A 231 4.88 -14.27 2.97
CA PHE A 231 3.97 -14.77 4.03
C PHE A 231 4.31 -16.19 4.50
N GLY A 232 4.58 -17.12 3.58
CA GLY A 232 4.89 -18.52 3.92
C GLY A 232 6.20 -18.69 4.72
N LEU A 233 7.16 -17.79 4.53
CA LEU A 233 8.41 -17.76 5.30
C LEU A 233 8.15 -17.24 6.73
N PHE A 234 7.38 -16.16 6.87
CA PHE A 234 7.04 -15.63 8.20
C PHE A 234 6.11 -16.56 8.99
N SER A 235 5.23 -17.31 8.33
CA SER A 235 4.46 -18.39 8.97
C SER A 235 5.38 -19.40 9.66
N LYS A 236 6.38 -19.94 8.94
CA LYS A 236 7.38 -20.85 9.51
C LYS A 236 8.16 -20.24 10.68
N ILE A 237 8.48 -18.94 10.61
CA ILE A 237 9.13 -18.24 11.74
C ILE A 237 8.19 -18.15 12.95
N PHE A 238 6.90 -17.88 12.76
CA PHE A 238 5.93 -17.88 13.86
C PHE A 238 5.75 -19.28 14.48
N ASP A 239 5.67 -20.33 13.66
CA ASP A 239 5.57 -21.73 14.13
C ASP A 239 6.77 -22.07 15.07
N GLU A 240 7.97 -21.66 14.67
CA GLU A 240 9.19 -21.82 15.47
C GLU A 240 9.27 -20.88 16.70
N VAL A 241 8.72 -19.65 16.62
CA VAL A 241 8.61 -18.75 17.79
C VAL A 241 7.64 -19.32 18.84
N GLU A 242 6.50 -19.87 18.44
CA GLU A 242 5.53 -20.50 19.33
C GLU A 242 6.12 -21.74 20.01
N LYS A 243 6.76 -22.63 19.23
CA LYS A 243 7.49 -23.80 19.74
C LYS A 243 8.50 -23.44 20.84
N ARG A 244 9.20 -22.29 20.69
CA ARG A 244 10.14 -21.76 21.70
C ARG A 244 9.43 -21.14 22.90
N LYS A 245 8.34 -20.39 22.70
CA LYS A 245 7.52 -19.78 23.77
C LYS A 245 7.08 -20.83 24.79
N VAL A 246 6.65 -22.01 24.34
CA VAL A 246 6.20 -23.13 25.20
C VAL A 246 7.30 -23.62 26.15
N LYS A 247 8.58 -23.52 25.76
CA LYS A 247 9.72 -23.87 26.63
C LYS A 247 10.17 -22.68 27.49
N SER A 248 10.42 -21.52 26.88
CA SER A 248 10.68 -20.26 27.58
C SER A 248 10.68 -19.08 26.60
N ILE A 249 10.08 -17.96 27.01
CA ILE A 249 10.11 -16.69 26.24
C ILE A 249 11.55 -16.23 25.93
N ALA A 250 12.52 -16.56 26.79
CA ALA A 250 13.93 -16.20 26.57
C ALA A 250 14.55 -16.90 25.34
N MET A 251 14.02 -18.06 24.93
CA MET A 251 14.50 -18.80 23.76
C MET A 251 14.17 -18.12 22.42
N ILE A 252 13.27 -17.13 22.42
CA ILE A 252 12.98 -16.32 21.22
C ILE A 252 14.21 -15.48 20.84
N TYR A 253 14.92 -14.88 21.81
CA TYR A 253 16.02 -13.96 21.52
C TYR A 253 17.17 -14.61 20.73
N PRO A 254 17.74 -15.77 21.13
CA PRO A 254 18.76 -16.46 20.33
C PRO A 254 18.29 -16.82 18.92
N PHE A 255 17.05 -17.28 18.76
CA PHE A 255 16.51 -17.65 17.45
C PHE A 255 16.36 -16.44 16.52
N MET A 256 15.81 -15.32 17.00
CA MET A 256 15.68 -14.11 16.21
C MET A 256 17.05 -13.46 15.91
N GLN A 257 18.05 -13.65 16.79
CA GLN A 257 19.43 -13.26 16.51
C GLN A 257 20.05 -14.11 15.41
N SER A 258 19.94 -15.45 15.46
CA SER A 258 20.42 -16.34 14.39
C SER A 258 19.72 -16.08 13.04
N LEU A 259 18.43 -15.71 13.05
CA LEU A 259 17.71 -15.24 11.87
C LEU A 259 18.29 -13.95 11.27
N ARG A 260 18.75 -13.03 12.13
CA ARG A 260 19.33 -11.74 11.71
C ARG A 260 20.79 -11.86 11.24
N GLU A 261 21.52 -12.83 11.78
CA GLU A 261 22.92 -13.14 11.41
C GLU A 261 23.03 -14.06 10.18
N ALA A 262 21.98 -14.84 9.89
CA ALA A 262 21.95 -15.71 8.71
C ALA A 262 21.99 -14.89 7.40
N PRO A 263 22.69 -15.38 6.36
CA PRO A 263 22.71 -14.73 5.05
C PRO A 263 21.29 -14.70 4.46
N PHE A 264 20.92 -13.57 3.86
CA PHE A 264 19.59 -13.44 3.27
C PHE A 264 19.45 -14.26 1.96
N PRO A 265 18.46 -15.16 1.81
CA PRO A 265 18.29 -15.95 0.60
C PRO A 265 17.92 -15.11 -0.63
N ALA A 266 18.65 -15.35 -1.72
CA ALA A 266 18.21 -14.97 -3.07
C ALA A 266 16.91 -15.72 -3.45
N PRO A 267 16.11 -15.21 -4.42
CA PRO A 267 14.90 -15.90 -4.88
C PRO A 267 15.18 -17.35 -5.31
N GLY A 268 14.31 -18.27 -4.92
CA GLY A 268 14.44 -19.72 -5.15
C GLY A 268 15.39 -20.46 -4.19
N ASN A 269 16.25 -19.76 -3.43
CA ASN A 269 17.24 -20.39 -2.56
C ASN A 269 16.72 -20.65 -1.14
N THR A 270 17.33 -21.63 -0.47
CA THR A 270 17.03 -22.03 0.91
C THR A 270 18.20 -21.75 1.84
N VAL A 271 17.90 -21.18 3.01
CA VAL A 271 18.86 -20.95 4.10
C VAL A 271 18.50 -21.82 5.29
N ASN A 272 19.50 -22.49 5.85
CA ASN A 272 19.37 -23.47 6.92
C ASN A 272 19.88 -22.88 8.24
N ILE A 273 18.98 -22.59 9.16
CA ILE A 273 19.28 -21.96 10.45
C ILE A 273 19.40 -23.03 11.51
N LYS A 274 20.57 -23.15 12.15
CA LYS A 274 20.77 -24.01 13.32
C LYS A 274 20.18 -23.32 14.54
N SER A 275 19.31 -23.99 15.29
CA SER A 275 18.70 -23.44 16.50
C SER A 275 18.68 -24.49 17.59
N PHE A 276 19.13 -24.13 18.79
CA PHE A 276 19.09 -25.00 19.96
C PHE A 276 17.77 -24.82 20.72
N ILE A 277 17.15 -25.92 21.13
CA ILE A 277 16.03 -25.95 22.07
C ILE A 277 16.41 -26.91 23.21
N PRO A 278 16.27 -26.52 24.49
CA PRO A 278 16.45 -27.42 25.62
C PRO A 278 15.62 -28.71 25.46
N GLU A 279 16.17 -29.84 25.91
CA GLU A 279 15.60 -31.20 25.78
C GLU A 279 15.53 -31.75 24.34
N SER A 280 15.29 -30.92 23.32
CA SER A 280 15.21 -31.34 21.90
C SER A 280 16.54 -31.27 21.15
N GLY A 281 17.53 -30.52 21.65
CA GLY A 281 18.86 -30.40 21.05
C GLY A 281 18.96 -29.34 19.95
N THR A 282 19.85 -29.55 18.98
CA THR A 282 20.07 -28.61 17.86
C THR A 282 19.27 -29.05 16.64
N GLU A 283 18.27 -28.25 16.28
CA GLU A 283 17.45 -28.43 15.08
C GLU A 283 17.97 -27.59 13.91
N ILE A 284 17.58 -27.96 12.69
CA ILE A 284 17.91 -27.24 11.45
C ILE A 284 16.61 -26.80 10.78
N ILE A 285 16.43 -25.48 10.65
CA ILE A 285 15.21 -24.87 10.11
C ILE A 285 15.49 -24.37 8.70
N SER A 286 14.81 -24.95 7.71
CA SER A 286 14.96 -24.60 6.29
C SER A 286 13.96 -23.53 5.87
N LEU A 287 14.46 -22.29 5.70
CA LEU A 287 13.70 -21.17 5.17
C LEU A 287 14.03 -20.95 3.69
N THR A 288 13.10 -21.35 2.83
CA THR A 288 13.15 -21.15 1.38
C THR A 288 12.50 -19.83 1.01
N ARG A 289 13.17 -19.03 0.17
CA ARG A 289 12.55 -17.89 -0.50
C ARG A 289 11.98 -18.37 -1.85
N PRO A 290 10.71 -18.08 -2.18
CA PRO A 290 10.15 -18.38 -3.52
C PRO A 290 10.93 -17.72 -4.66
N THR A 291 10.76 -18.23 -5.88
CA THR A 291 11.43 -17.72 -7.09
C THR A 291 10.77 -16.44 -7.61
N ASP A 292 9.44 -16.39 -7.60
CA ASP A 292 8.64 -15.25 -8.10
C ASP A 292 8.37 -14.23 -6.99
N SER A 293 9.22 -13.20 -6.94
CA SER A 293 9.24 -12.22 -5.84
C SER A 293 7.96 -11.40 -5.63
N TRP A 294 7.10 -11.36 -6.63
CA TRP A 294 5.82 -10.67 -6.65
C TRP A 294 4.65 -11.54 -6.16
N LEU A 295 4.82 -12.87 -6.10
CA LEU A 295 3.85 -13.83 -5.58
C LEU A 295 4.15 -14.30 -4.13
N GLU A 296 5.29 -13.91 -3.55
CA GLU A 296 5.81 -14.41 -2.26
C GLU A 296 4.79 -14.32 -1.06
N HIS A 297 3.74 -13.48 -1.12
CA HIS A 297 2.80 -13.19 -0.02
C HIS A 297 1.34 -13.55 -0.30
N VAL A 298 0.99 -13.98 -1.52
CA VAL A 298 -0.42 -14.08 -1.94
C VAL A 298 -0.95 -15.50 -1.88
N ASP A 299 -2.15 -15.63 -1.32
CA ASP A 299 -3.04 -16.77 -1.54
C ASP A 299 -4.29 -16.30 -2.30
N PHE A 300 -4.52 -16.83 -3.50
CA PHE A 300 -5.73 -16.53 -4.26
C PHE A 300 -6.97 -17.28 -3.76
N ARG A 301 -6.85 -18.29 -2.88
CA ARG A 301 -8.00 -19.09 -2.43
C ARG A 301 -9.03 -18.25 -1.68
N PRO A 302 -8.68 -17.38 -0.70
CA PRO A 302 -9.64 -16.45 -0.10
C PRO A 302 -10.38 -15.55 -1.10
N LEU A 303 -9.73 -15.12 -2.19
CA LEU A 303 -10.37 -14.34 -3.24
C LEU A 303 -11.48 -15.12 -3.95
N PHE A 304 -11.21 -16.35 -4.38
CA PHE A 304 -12.16 -17.20 -5.11
C PHE A 304 -13.10 -18.03 -4.21
N SER A 305 -12.86 -18.07 -2.90
CA SER A 305 -13.85 -18.50 -1.89
C SER A 305 -14.82 -17.37 -1.54
N ALA A 306 -14.35 -16.11 -1.53
CA ALA A 306 -15.20 -14.96 -1.24
C ALA A 306 -16.00 -14.48 -2.47
N LEU A 307 -15.43 -14.49 -3.68
CA LEU A 307 -16.00 -13.88 -4.88
C LEU A 307 -16.07 -14.86 -6.06
N THR A 308 -17.09 -14.72 -6.91
CA THR A 308 -17.19 -15.40 -8.22
C THR A 308 -16.19 -14.84 -9.23
N ASP A 309 -15.89 -15.58 -10.31
CA ASP A 309 -14.98 -15.14 -11.37
C ASP A 309 -15.44 -13.81 -12.02
N GLU A 310 -16.75 -13.64 -12.19
CA GLU A 310 -17.36 -12.40 -12.69
C GLU A 310 -17.25 -11.22 -11.71
N GLU A 311 -17.42 -11.46 -10.40
CA GLU A 311 -17.25 -10.43 -9.35
C GLU A 311 -15.78 -10.02 -9.19
N VAL A 312 -14.84 -10.97 -9.27
CA VAL A 312 -13.40 -10.70 -9.31
C VAL A 312 -13.05 -9.79 -10.49
N LEU A 313 -13.73 -9.93 -11.64
CA LEU A 313 -13.54 -9.04 -12.79
C LEU A 313 -14.14 -7.65 -12.61
N GLN A 314 -15.27 -7.50 -11.91
CA GLN A 314 -15.80 -6.17 -11.54
C GLN A 314 -14.84 -5.45 -10.56
N VAL A 315 -14.30 -6.16 -9.56
CA VAL A 315 -13.29 -5.64 -8.65
C VAL A 315 -12.01 -5.27 -9.41
N PHE A 316 -11.48 -6.16 -10.26
CA PHE A 316 -10.31 -5.87 -11.10
C PHE A 316 -10.53 -4.64 -11.99
N ALA A 317 -11.72 -4.52 -12.61
CA ALA A 317 -12.08 -3.37 -13.45
C ALA A 317 -12.01 -2.03 -12.70
N ALA A 318 -12.50 -2.00 -11.46
CA ALA A 318 -12.39 -0.85 -10.59
C ALA A 318 -10.94 -0.58 -10.17
N THR A 319 -10.15 -1.61 -9.87
CA THR A 319 -8.75 -1.44 -9.46
C THR A 319 -7.85 -0.96 -10.60
N VAL A 320 -8.00 -1.48 -11.83
CA VAL A 320 -7.18 -1.00 -12.97
C VAL A 320 -7.46 0.45 -13.34
N LEU A 321 -8.66 0.99 -13.05
CA LEU A 321 -8.98 2.40 -13.23
C LEU A 321 -8.78 3.27 -11.98
N GLU A 322 -8.02 2.77 -10.99
CA GLU A 322 -7.69 3.51 -9.76
C GLU A 322 -8.91 4.09 -9.04
N ARG A 323 -9.90 3.25 -8.76
CA ARG A 323 -11.07 3.65 -7.94
C ARG A 323 -10.77 3.64 -6.44
N ARG A 324 -11.72 4.18 -5.68
CA ARG A 324 -11.83 4.01 -4.23
C ARG A 324 -12.57 2.71 -3.96
N ILE A 325 -11.90 1.74 -3.35
CA ILE A 325 -12.46 0.41 -3.08
C ILE A 325 -12.26 0.07 -1.60
N VAL A 326 -13.35 -0.35 -0.95
CA VAL A 326 -13.34 -0.86 0.41
C VAL A 326 -13.82 -2.31 0.41
N PHE A 327 -13.00 -3.19 0.96
CA PHE A 327 -13.36 -4.58 1.24
C PHE A 327 -13.79 -4.71 2.70
N ILE A 328 -14.84 -5.48 2.94
CA ILE A 328 -15.49 -5.62 4.25
C ILE A 328 -15.58 -7.11 4.59
N ALA A 329 -15.13 -7.51 5.79
CA ALA A 329 -15.25 -8.88 6.28
C ALA A 329 -15.17 -8.93 7.81
N GLU A 330 -15.51 -10.09 8.37
CA GLU A 330 -15.33 -10.41 9.79
C GLU A 330 -13.88 -10.83 10.12
N GLU A 331 -13.27 -11.74 9.33
CA GLU A 331 -11.89 -12.21 9.55
C GLU A 331 -10.84 -11.28 8.94
N LEU A 332 -9.80 -10.93 9.71
CA LEU A 332 -8.67 -10.10 9.26
C LEU A 332 -7.78 -10.85 8.25
N GLY A 333 -7.74 -12.18 8.35
CA GLY A 333 -7.08 -13.04 7.36
C GLY A 333 -7.66 -12.84 5.97
N THR A 334 -8.98 -12.93 5.83
CA THR A 334 -9.70 -12.74 4.57
C THR A 334 -9.51 -11.33 4.00
N LEU A 335 -9.68 -10.27 4.80
CA LEU A 335 -9.40 -8.89 4.36
C LEU A 335 -8.01 -8.75 3.75
N SER A 336 -6.99 -9.21 4.48
CA SER A 336 -5.60 -9.02 4.05
C SER A 336 -5.23 -9.87 2.82
N GLN A 337 -5.63 -11.14 2.76
CA GLN A 337 -5.34 -12.01 1.61
C GLN A 337 -6.06 -11.55 0.34
N VAL A 338 -7.35 -11.17 0.43
CA VAL A 338 -8.12 -10.69 -0.74
C VAL A 338 -7.53 -9.40 -1.30
N ILE A 339 -7.14 -8.46 -0.45
CA ILE A 339 -6.53 -7.19 -0.89
C ILE A 339 -5.17 -7.42 -1.56
N HIS A 340 -4.30 -8.27 -0.99
CA HIS A 340 -3.02 -8.60 -1.63
C HIS A 340 -3.22 -9.31 -2.96
N ALA A 341 -4.14 -10.29 -3.03
CA ALA A 341 -4.51 -10.97 -4.26
C ALA A 341 -4.97 -9.99 -5.36
N VAL A 342 -5.87 -9.06 -5.03
CA VAL A 342 -6.33 -8.00 -5.95
C VAL A 342 -5.18 -7.10 -6.43
N THR A 343 -4.21 -6.76 -5.57
CA THR A 343 -3.06 -5.96 -6.03
C THR A 343 -2.14 -6.73 -6.99
N VAL A 344 -2.04 -8.06 -6.85
CA VAL A 344 -1.26 -8.90 -7.77
C VAL A 344 -1.95 -9.12 -9.13
N LEU A 345 -3.29 -9.05 -9.20
CA LEU A 345 -3.99 -9.08 -10.51
C LEU A 345 -3.56 -7.95 -11.47
N LEU A 346 -2.96 -6.88 -10.94
CA LEU A 346 -2.50 -5.71 -11.72
C LEU A 346 -1.17 -5.96 -12.47
N HIS A 347 -0.45 -7.03 -12.13
CA HIS A 347 0.89 -7.31 -12.63
C HIS A 347 0.93 -7.34 -14.18
N PRO A 348 1.80 -6.55 -14.85
CA PRO A 348 3.07 -5.98 -14.38
C PRO A 348 2.97 -4.66 -13.59
N PHE A 349 1.80 -4.04 -13.51
CA PHE A 349 1.61 -2.77 -12.80
C PHE A 349 1.57 -2.99 -11.28
N ILE A 350 1.96 -1.96 -10.53
CA ILE A 350 1.98 -1.97 -9.07
C ILE A 350 1.06 -0.85 -8.59
N TRP A 351 0.11 -1.14 -7.70
CA TRP A 351 -0.78 -0.14 -7.12
C TRP A 351 -0.02 1.03 -6.47
N GLN A 352 -0.27 2.27 -6.89
CA GLN A 352 0.52 3.45 -6.47
C GLN A 352 -0.09 4.27 -5.33
N HIS A 353 -1.39 4.13 -5.07
CA HIS A 353 -2.10 4.95 -4.09
C HIS A 353 -2.12 4.32 -2.69
N THR A 354 -2.93 4.89 -1.79
CA THR A 354 -3.17 4.38 -0.43
C THR A 354 -3.58 2.90 -0.46
N LEU A 355 -2.93 2.10 0.38
CA LEU A 355 -3.17 0.67 0.55
C LEU A 355 -3.12 0.37 2.04
N ILE A 356 -4.26 0.07 2.64
CA ILE A 356 -4.40 -0.25 4.07
C ILE A 356 -5.26 -1.50 4.16
N SER A 357 -4.64 -2.67 4.10
CA SER A 357 -5.35 -3.96 4.04
C SER A 357 -6.18 -4.30 5.29
N ILE A 358 -5.93 -3.61 6.41
CA ILE A 358 -6.71 -3.63 7.64
C ILE A 358 -6.69 -2.22 8.22
N VAL A 359 -7.83 -1.54 8.27
CA VAL A 359 -8.02 -0.20 8.85
C VAL A 359 -8.37 -0.34 10.34
N PRO A 360 -7.53 0.15 11.28
CA PRO A 360 -7.89 0.27 12.69
C PRO A 360 -9.03 1.28 12.90
N GLU A 361 -9.90 1.06 13.87
CA GLU A 361 -11.07 1.91 14.17
C GLU A 361 -10.74 3.40 14.29
N ILE A 362 -9.66 3.73 15.00
CA ILE A 362 -9.18 5.11 15.18
C ILE A 362 -8.74 5.81 13.88
N LEU A 363 -8.68 5.08 12.76
CA LEU A 363 -8.35 5.58 11.42
C LEU A 363 -9.51 5.43 10.43
N ILE A 364 -10.73 5.08 10.85
CA ILE A 364 -11.88 4.83 9.95
C ILE A 364 -12.17 6.02 9.02
N ASP A 365 -11.95 7.26 9.49
CA ASP A 365 -12.03 8.52 8.72
C ASP A 365 -11.30 8.47 7.35
N VAL A 366 -10.32 7.59 7.18
CA VAL A 366 -9.58 7.42 5.91
C VAL A 366 -10.49 7.05 4.72
N VAL A 367 -11.68 6.49 4.95
CA VAL A 367 -12.67 6.22 3.88
C VAL A 367 -13.16 7.49 3.19
N MET A 368 -13.14 8.64 3.89
CA MET A 368 -13.52 9.95 3.33
C MET A 368 -12.46 10.54 2.39
N ALA A 369 -11.31 9.86 2.17
CA ALA A 369 -10.27 10.37 1.28
C ALA A 369 -10.79 10.55 -0.17
N PRO A 370 -10.45 11.67 -0.84
CA PRO A 370 -10.87 11.95 -2.21
C PRO A 370 -9.96 11.29 -3.27
N THR A 371 -8.81 10.77 -2.86
CA THR A 371 -7.86 10.03 -3.71
C THR A 371 -8.24 8.56 -3.80
N PRO A 372 -7.79 7.83 -4.85
CA PRO A 372 -7.93 6.38 -4.92
C PRO A 372 -7.36 5.67 -3.69
N TYR A 373 -7.93 4.53 -3.34
CA TYR A 373 -7.44 3.68 -2.25
C TYR A 373 -7.91 2.24 -2.39
N LEU A 374 -7.17 1.33 -1.75
CA LEU A 374 -7.62 -0.01 -1.38
C LEU A 374 -7.60 -0.12 0.14
N LEU A 375 -8.78 -0.29 0.75
CA LEU A 375 -8.96 -0.38 2.20
C LEU A 375 -9.63 -1.70 2.58
N GLY A 376 -9.22 -2.30 3.69
CA GLY A 376 -9.91 -3.42 4.33
C GLY A 376 -10.49 -3.01 5.68
N VAL A 377 -11.81 -3.15 5.86
CA VAL A 377 -12.54 -2.66 7.03
C VAL A 377 -13.26 -3.83 7.71
N GLN A 378 -13.20 -3.91 9.04
CA GLN A 378 -13.95 -4.93 9.78
C GLN A 378 -15.46 -4.67 9.67
N LYS A 379 -16.27 -5.71 9.44
CA LYS A 379 -17.73 -5.61 9.21
C LYS A 379 -18.51 -4.86 10.29
N ARG A 380 -18.02 -4.84 11.53
CA ARG A 380 -18.55 -4.03 12.64
C ARG A 380 -18.48 -2.50 12.42
N LEU A 381 -17.71 -2.05 11.42
CA LEU A 381 -17.57 -0.65 10.96
C LEU A 381 -18.10 -0.48 9.53
N ALA A 382 -18.92 -1.41 9.02
CA ALA A 382 -19.42 -1.36 7.65
C ALA A 382 -20.29 -0.11 7.40
N ASP A 383 -21.12 0.28 8.37
CA ASP A 383 -22.08 1.38 8.22
C ASP A 383 -21.37 2.72 7.88
N GLU A 384 -20.26 3.03 8.55
CA GLU A 384 -19.35 4.16 8.29
C GLU A 384 -18.84 4.23 6.83
N VAL A 385 -18.73 3.06 6.17
CA VAL A 385 -18.37 2.94 4.74
C VAL A 385 -19.58 3.19 3.85
N THR A 386 -20.78 2.72 4.25
CA THR A 386 -21.99 2.79 3.42
C THR A 386 -22.53 4.20 3.21
N GLU A 387 -22.25 5.13 4.14
CA GLU A 387 -22.64 6.54 4.02
C GLU A 387 -21.87 7.28 2.91
N GLN A 388 -20.74 6.73 2.45
CA GLN A 388 -19.84 7.42 1.51
C GLN A 388 -20.30 7.33 0.05
N GLY A 389 -20.25 8.47 -0.64
CA GLY A 389 -20.50 8.56 -2.08
C GLY A 389 -19.30 8.13 -2.93
N ASP A 390 -19.57 7.61 -4.13
CA ASP A 390 -18.62 7.33 -5.22
C ASP A 390 -17.42 6.44 -4.85
N LEU A 391 -17.71 5.30 -4.19
CA LEU A 391 -16.77 4.19 -3.96
C LEU A 391 -17.41 2.83 -4.29
N LEU A 392 -16.57 1.81 -4.45
CA LEU A 392 -16.98 0.40 -4.54
C LEU A 392 -16.82 -0.25 -3.15
N ALA A 393 -17.91 -0.73 -2.55
CA ALA A 393 -17.89 -1.43 -1.26
C ALA A 393 -18.23 -2.91 -1.46
N VAL A 394 -17.28 -3.79 -1.11
CA VAL A 394 -17.34 -5.24 -1.36
C VAL A 394 -17.42 -5.99 -0.03
N ASP A 395 -18.55 -6.62 0.27
CA ASP A 395 -18.70 -7.57 1.37
C ASP A 395 -18.10 -8.92 0.94
N LEU A 396 -17.15 -9.42 1.73
CA LEU A 396 -16.45 -10.68 1.55
C LEU A 396 -16.89 -11.74 2.58
N SER A 397 -17.73 -11.38 3.56
CA SER A 397 -18.17 -12.33 4.59
C SER A 397 -19.02 -13.46 4.02
N GLU A 398 -18.96 -14.60 4.71
CA GLU A 398 -19.89 -15.70 4.53
C GLU A 398 -21.33 -15.26 4.89
N GLY A 399 -22.33 -15.84 4.23
CA GLY A 399 -23.75 -15.54 4.50
C GLY A 399 -24.21 -14.10 4.18
N ARG A 400 -23.38 -13.28 3.51
CA ARG A 400 -23.75 -11.92 3.05
C ARG A 400 -24.99 -11.93 2.14
N LYS A 401 -25.78 -10.84 2.19
CA LYS A 401 -27.00 -10.68 1.37
C LYS A 401 -26.71 -10.23 -0.06
N GLN A 402 -25.64 -9.48 -0.26
CA GLN A 402 -25.18 -8.97 -1.55
C GLN A 402 -23.67 -8.76 -1.48
N THR A 403 -22.95 -9.03 -2.56
CA THR A 403 -21.48 -8.84 -2.61
C THR A 403 -21.09 -7.39 -2.67
N PHE A 404 -21.80 -6.57 -3.46
CA PHE A 404 -21.53 -5.14 -3.53
C PHE A 404 -22.56 -4.39 -2.70
N ILE A 405 -22.12 -3.79 -1.60
CA ILE A 405 -22.95 -2.89 -0.79
C ILE A 405 -23.07 -1.53 -1.47
N ARG A 406 -22.03 -1.13 -2.22
CA ARG A 406 -22.00 0.09 -3.04
C ARG A 406 -21.27 -0.18 -4.35
N GLN A 407 -21.80 0.34 -5.46
CA GLN A 407 -21.21 0.33 -6.80
C GLN A 407 -21.33 1.73 -7.42
N ILE A 408 -20.56 2.00 -8.48
CA ILE A 408 -20.72 3.21 -9.30
C ILE A 408 -21.65 2.94 -10.51
N GLY A 409 -21.77 1.67 -10.94
CA GLY A 409 -22.79 1.19 -11.89
C GLY A 409 -22.30 0.96 -13.32
N ASP A 410 -21.02 1.16 -13.59
CA ASP A 410 -20.38 0.95 -14.89
C ASP A 410 -19.32 -0.16 -14.88
N GLU A 411 -19.06 -0.80 -13.74
CA GLU A 411 -18.00 -1.80 -13.51
C GLU A 411 -17.96 -2.91 -14.58
N ASP A 412 -19.12 -3.45 -14.97
CA ASP A 412 -19.27 -4.48 -16.02
C ASP A 412 -18.87 -4.04 -17.43
N SER A 413 -18.80 -2.73 -17.68
CA SER A 413 -18.60 -2.12 -19.00
C SER A 413 -17.18 -1.57 -19.22
N ILE A 414 -16.40 -1.43 -18.14
CA ILE A 414 -15.01 -0.93 -18.17
C ILE A 414 -14.11 -1.85 -19.02
N LEU A 415 -14.22 -3.16 -18.82
CA LEU A 415 -13.35 -4.14 -19.47
C LEU A 415 -13.88 -4.48 -20.88
N PRO A 416 -13.01 -4.51 -21.92
CA PRO A 416 -13.43 -4.92 -23.25
C PRO A 416 -13.95 -6.35 -23.26
N HIS A 417 -15.22 -6.57 -23.61
CA HIS A 417 -15.92 -7.87 -23.50
C HIS A 417 -15.05 -9.07 -23.92
N LYS A 418 -14.49 -9.09 -25.13
CA LYS A 418 -13.63 -10.20 -25.60
C LYS A 418 -12.46 -10.54 -24.67
N LEU A 419 -11.88 -9.55 -23.97
CA LEU A 419 -10.80 -9.77 -23.00
C LEU A 419 -11.35 -10.20 -21.62
N ARG A 420 -12.54 -9.73 -21.23
CA ARG A 420 -13.28 -10.24 -20.06
C ARG A 420 -13.58 -11.74 -20.25
N ASP A 421 -14.11 -12.10 -21.41
CA ASP A 421 -14.48 -13.47 -21.78
C ASP A 421 -13.26 -14.41 -21.80
N GLU A 422 -12.12 -13.95 -22.32
CA GLU A 422 -10.84 -14.68 -22.27
C GLU A 422 -10.37 -14.96 -20.83
N ILE A 423 -10.46 -13.98 -19.92
CA ILE A 423 -10.07 -14.18 -18.52
C ILE A 423 -11.04 -15.15 -17.84
N LEU A 424 -12.36 -14.99 -18.04
CA LEU A 424 -13.36 -15.94 -17.51
C LEU A 424 -13.13 -17.36 -18.01
N GLN A 425 -12.80 -17.54 -19.30
CA GLN A 425 -12.51 -18.87 -19.86
C GLN A 425 -11.24 -19.48 -19.25
N ALA A 426 -10.21 -18.67 -18.97
CA ALA A 426 -9.00 -19.13 -18.31
C ALA A 426 -9.25 -19.48 -16.83
N LEU A 427 -9.97 -18.64 -16.08
CA LEU A 427 -10.31 -18.89 -14.67
C LEU A 427 -11.20 -20.12 -14.49
N LYS A 428 -12.12 -20.40 -15.43
CA LYS A 428 -12.98 -21.59 -15.44
C LYS A 428 -12.24 -22.91 -15.72
N SER A 429 -10.93 -22.87 -15.98
CA SER A 429 -10.06 -24.07 -15.98
C SER A 429 -9.53 -24.47 -14.59
N ARG A 430 -9.84 -23.68 -13.55
CA ARG A 430 -9.50 -23.94 -12.15
C ARG A 430 -10.17 -25.20 -11.62
N SER A 431 -9.40 -26.06 -10.95
CA SER A 431 -9.92 -27.12 -10.09
C SER A 431 -10.42 -26.54 -8.76
N GLU A 432 -11.57 -26.98 -8.26
CA GLU A 432 -12.06 -26.66 -6.91
C GLU A 432 -11.07 -27.07 -5.80
N LYS A 433 -10.18 -28.01 -6.10
CA LYS A 433 -9.15 -28.54 -5.18
C LYS A 433 -7.72 -28.12 -5.58
N ALA A 434 -7.58 -27.07 -6.40
CA ALA A 434 -6.28 -26.57 -6.84
C ALA A 434 -5.37 -26.20 -5.65
N THR A 435 -4.09 -26.55 -5.73
CA THR A 435 -3.12 -26.18 -4.68
C THR A 435 -2.79 -24.68 -4.71
N LEU A 436 -2.13 -24.18 -3.67
CA LEU A 436 -1.65 -22.80 -3.61
C LEU A 436 -0.73 -22.47 -4.79
N GLU A 437 0.15 -23.40 -5.16
CA GLU A 437 1.10 -23.29 -6.25
C GLU A 437 0.41 -23.31 -7.62
N GLU A 438 -0.64 -24.14 -7.77
CA GLU A 438 -1.45 -24.18 -8.99
C GLU A 438 -2.26 -22.89 -9.18
N MET A 439 -2.87 -22.37 -8.10
CA MET A 439 -3.59 -21.10 -8.09
C MET A 439 -2.67 -19.92 -8.41
N ASN A 440 -1.51 -19.84 -7.74
CA ASN A 440 -0.55 -18.77 -7.91
C ASN A 440 0.12 -18.78 -9.30
N ARG A 441 0.09 -19.91 -10.03
CA ARG A 441 0.44 -19.98 -11.46
C ARG A 441 -0.73 -19.61 -12.37
N LEU A 442 -1.90 -20.23 -12.16
CA LEU A 442 -3.06 -20.14 -13.07
C LEU A 442 -3.63 -18.72 -13.11
N VAL A 443 -3.87 -18.11 -11.95
CA VAL A 443 -4.56 -16.82 -11.88
C VAL A 443 -3.76 -15.73 -12.59
N PRO A 444 -2.45 -15.53 -12.37
CA PRO A 444 -1.70 -14.53 -13.14
C PRO A 444 -1.53 -14.88 -14.63
N GLU A 445 -1.44 -16.16 -15.02
CA GLU A 445 -1.43 -16.52 -16.45
C GLU A 445 -2.78 -16.25 -17.14
N ALA A 446 -3.89 -16.13 -16.41
CA ALA A 446 -5.18 -15.68 -16.93
C ALA A 446 -5.24 -14.15 -17.14
N PHE A 447 -4.66 -13.36 -16.24
CA PHE A 447 -4.70 -11.88 -16.30
C PHE A 447 -3.57 -11.26 -17.15
N LEU A 448 -2.36 -11.80 -17.17
CA LEU A 448 -1.24 -11.27 -17.95
C LEU A 448 -1.54 -11.05 -19.46
N PRO A 449 -2.30 -11.92 -20.17
CA PRO A 449 -2.70 -11.69 -21.55
C PRO A 449 -3.50 -10.39 -21.76
N PHE A 450 -4.29 -9.94 -20.77
CA PHE A 450 -5.04 -8.68 -20.82
C PHE A 450 -4.08 -7.49 -21.01
N PHE A 451 -3.04 -7.41 -20.18
CA PHE A 451 -2.02 -6.36 -20.29
C PHE A 451 -1.20 -6.50 -21.57
N ILE A 452 -0.81 -7.71 -21.98
CA ILE A 452 -0.06 -7.90 -23.23
C ILE A 452 -0.88 -7.45 -24.46
N LYS A 453 -2.21 -7.67 -24.46
CA LYS A 453 -3.10 -7.25 -25.56
C LYS A 453 -3.53 -5.77 -25.50
N THR A 454 -3.60 -5.16 -24.32
CA THR A 454 -4.00 -3.75 -24.16
C THR A 454 -2.84 -2.76 -24.24
N VAL A 455 -1.67 -3.13 -23.69
CA VAL A 455 -0.52 -2.23 -23.54
C VAL A 455 0.81 -2.79 -24.05
N GLY A 456 0.91 -4.07 -24.42
CA GLY A 456 2.18 -4.71 -24.83
C GLY A 456 2.89 -4.12 -26.07
N HIS A 457 2.27 -3.17 -26.78
CA HIS A 457 2.89 -2.41 -27.87
C HIS A 457 3.57 -1.10 -27.41
N PHE A 458 3.50 -0.73 -26.12
CA PHE A 458 3.93 0.56 -25.58
C PHE A 458 5.33 1.02 -26.03
N ALA A 459 6.31 0.11 -26.05
CA ALA A 459 7.69 0.41 -26.42
C ALA A 459 7.83 1.00 -27.84
N LYS A 460 6.95 0.63 -28.77
CA LYS A 460 6.90 1.19 -30.14
C LYS A 460 6.47 2.67 -30.18
N HIS A 461 5.93 3.18 -29.08
CA HIS A 461 5.44 4.55 -28.95
C HIS A 461 6.32 5.40 -28.01
N ILE A 462 7.45 4.88 -27.53
CA ILE A 462 8.48 5.66 -26.83
C ILE A 462 9.50 6.16 -27.86
N ALA A 463 9.40 7.42 -28.26
CA ALA A 463 10.37 8.04 -29.17
C ALA A 463 11.65 8.41 -28.42
N ARG A 464 12.82 8.00 -28.91
CA ARG A 464 14.13 8.31 -28.30
C ARG A 464 14.90 9.31 -29.18
N PRO A 465 14.97 10.60 -28.83
CA PRO A 465 15.55 11.65 -29.68
C PRO A 465 17.10 11.75 -29.60
N GLY A 466 17.77 10.64 -29.27
CA GLY A 466 19.22 10.52 -29.09
C GLY A 466 19.58 9.46 -28.05
N PRO A 467 20.83 8.94 -28.03
CA PRO A 467 21.24 7.87 -27.12
C PRO A 467 21.29 8.31 -25.63
N GLU A 468 21.57 9.58 -25.36
CA GLU A 468 21.68 10.14 -24.00
C GLU A 468 20.39 10.84 -23.52
N LYS A 469 19.31 10.83 -24.30
CA LYS A 469 18.05 11.47 -23.94
C LYS A 469 17.03 10.44 -23.46
N PRO A 470 16.24 10.74 -22.42
CA PRO A 470 15.12 9.87 -22.03
C PRO A 470 14.15 9.72 -23.21
N GLY A 471 13.44 8.59 -23.22
CA GLY A 471 12.32 8.39 -24.13
C GLY A 471 11.20 9.41 -23.90
N GLN A 472 10.36 9.60 -24.92
CA GLN A 472 9.15 10.39 -24.84
C GLN A 472 7.96 9.60 -25.39
N PHE A 473 7.01 9.32 -24.53
CA PHE A 473 5.87 8.45 -24.82
C PHE A 473 4.74 9.17 -25.57
N GLN A 474 4.43 8.66 -26.76
CA GLN A 474 3.41 9.20 -27.64
C GLN A 474 2.00 8.70 -27.29
N LYS A 475 1.47 9.12 -26.13
CA LYS A 475 0.14 8.74 -25.60
C LYS A 475 -0.98 8.71 -26.64
N ARG A 476 -1.07 9.73 -27.51
CA ARG A 476 -2.07 9.83 -28.60
C ARG A 476 -1.84 8.87 -29.78
N SER A 477 -0.60 8.41 -29.99
CA SER A 477 -0.22 7.41 -30.99
C SER A 477 -0.57 6.01 -30.46
N PHE A 478 -0.18 5.73 -29.22
CA PHE A 478 -0.34 4.45 -28.53
C PHE A 478 -1.80 3.94 -28.49
N TYR A 479 -2.76 4.73 -27.98
CA TYR A 479 -4.15 4.26 -27.94
C TYR A 479 -4.81 4.23 -29.33
N LYS A 480 -4.33 5.02 -30.30
CA LYS A 480 -4.86 5.01 -31.67
C LYS A 480 -4.49 3.73 -32.43
N ALA A 481 -3.33 3.14 -32.13
CA ALA A 481 -2.85 1.89 -32.74
C ALA A 481 -3.74 0.67 -32.43
N LEU A 482 -4.56 0.74 -31.37
CA LEU A 482 -5.53 -0.31 -31.03
C LEU A 482 -6.74 -0.23 -31.98
N GLU A 483 -6.95 -1.25 -32.80
CA GLU A 483 -8.05 -1.34 -33.79
C GLU A 483 -9.43 -1.39 -33.12
N SER A 484 -9.57 -2.25 -32.10
CA SER A 484 -10.82 -2.45 -31.35
C SER A 484 -11.29 -1.17 -30.67
N LYS A 485 -12.49 -0.68 -31.03
CA LYS A 485 -13.10 0.53 -30.44
C LYS A 485 -13.29 0.41 -28.92
N SER A 486 -13.67 -0.77 -28.42
CA SER A 486 -13.85 -1.04 -26.99
C SER A 486 -12.50 -1.06 -26.25
N THR A 487 -11.50 -1.77 -26.77
CA THR A 487 -10.14 -1.80 -26.20
C THR A 487 -9.50 -0.42 -26.22
N ARG A 488 -9.72 0.37 -27.29
CA ARG A 488 -9.32 1.78 -27.38
C ARG A 488 -10.04 2.69 -26.40
N HIS A 489 -11.27 2.36 -25.96
CA HIS A 489 -11.98 3.12 -24.93
C HIS A 489 -11.39 2.85 -23.54
N PHE A 490 -11.29 1.58 -23.14
CA PHE A 490 -10.63 1.18 -21.90
C PHE A 490 -9.22 1.75 -21.79
N VAL A 491 -8.38 1.56 -22.81
CA VAL A 491 -6.98 2.02 -22.76
C VAL A 491 -6.88 3.55 -22.70
N LYS A 492 -7.84 4.31 -23.26
CA LYS A 492 -7.90 5.77 -23.07
C LYS A 492 -8.12 6.19 -21.61
N GLN A 493 -8.84 5.40 -20.81
CA GLN A 493 -9.00 5.65 -19.38
C GLN A 493 -7.74 5.18 -18.63
N PHE A 494 -7.24 4.00 -18.95
CA PHE A 494 -6.07 3.41 -18.30
C PHE A 494 -4.80 4.27 -18.43
N VAL A 495 -4.59 4.96 -19.56
CA VAL A 495 -3.44 5.87 -19.75
C VAL A 495 -3.50 7.17 -18.93
N GLU A 496 -4.59 7.43 -18.19
CA GLU A 496 -4.70 8.53 -17.22
C GLU A 496 -4.33 8.10 -15.79
N THR A 497 -4.08 6.81 -15.55
CA THR A 497 -3.76 6.27 -14.21
C THR A 497 -2.32 6.54 -13.78
N GLN A 498 -2.11 6.70 -12.47
CA GLN A 498 -0.79 6.91 -11.87
C GLN A 498 0.11 5.66 -11.99
N MET A 499 -0.49 4.46 -11.96
CA MET A 499 0.12 3.18 -12.31
C MET A 499 0.74 3.19 -13.71
N PHE A 500 -0.03 3.60 -14.72
CA PHE A 500 0.45 3.63 -16.10
C PHE A 500 1.51 4.71 -16.32
N ASP A 501 1.32 5.90 -15.73
CA ASP A 501 2.28 7.01 -15.77
C ASP A 501 3.67 6.59 -15.22
N LEU A 502 3.73 5.97 -14.04
CA LEU A 502 5.01 5.55 -13.45
C LEU A 502 5.66 4.37 -14.18
N PHE A 503 4.86 3.41 -14.67
CA PHE A 503 5.36 2.33 -15.53
C PHE A 503 6.03 2.87 -16.81
N ILE A 504 5.43 3.88 -17.45
CA ILE A 504 6.01 4.53 -18.63
C ILE A 504 7.24 5.36 -18.28
N GLN A 505 7.21 6.16 -17.20
CA GLN A 505 8.37 6.95 -16.77
C GLN A 505 9.60 6.09 -16.51
N GLU A 506 9.42 4.87 -15.97
CA GLU A 506 10.53 3.92 -15.82
C GLU A 506 11.04 3.43 -17.18
N ALA A 507 10.16 3.04 -18.10
CA ALA A 507 10.53 2.59 -19.44
C ALA A 507 11.16 3.69 -20.34
N GLU A 508 10.81 4.96 -20.11
CA GLU A 508 11.46 6.12 -20.74
C GLU A 508 12.90 6.31 -20.26
N GLN A 509 13.19 5.95 -19.00
CA GLN A 509 14.52 6.05 -18.38
C GLN A 509 15.42 4.84 -18.68
N ARG A 510 14.86 3.62 -18.84
CA ARG A 510 15.64 2.42 -19.18
C ARG A 510 16.39 2.60 -20.51
N PRO A 511 17.67 2.18 -20.64
CA PRO A 511 18.40 2.12 -21.91
C PRO A 511 17.71 1.26 -22.98
N ALA A 512 17.84 1.63 -24.25
CA ALA A 512 17.14 0.95 -25.37
C ALA A 512 17.60 -0.50 -25.64
N ASN A 513 18.73 -0.92 -25.07
CA ASN A 513 19.28 -2.28 -25.14
C ASN A 513 18.91 -3.15 -23.92
N GLN A 514 18.15 -2.63 -22.95
CA GLN A 514 17.74 -3.35 -21.74
C GLN A 514 16.22 -3.61 -21.76
N ASN A 515 15.84 -4.87 -21.94
CA ASN A 515 14.43 -5.29 -21.86
C ASN A 515 13.99 -5.40 -20.40
N GLY A 516 13.04 -4.56 -19.98
CA GLY A 516 12.38 -4.71 -18.67
C GLY A 516 11.60 -6.03 -18.56
N PHE A 517 11.17 -6.35 -17.34
CA PHE A 517 10.46 -7.59 -17.04
C PHE A 517 9.22 -7.81 -17.93
N PHE A 518 8.43 -6.77 -18.18
CA PHE A 518 7.23 -6.91 -19.00
C PHE A 518 7.56 -7.16 -20.47
N GLU A 519 8.60 -6.52 -20.99
CA GLU A 519 9.15 -6.78 -22.33
C GLU A 519 9.58 -8.24 -22.50
N GLN A 520 10.16 -8.85 -21.46
CA GLN A 520 10.49 -10.27 -21.43
C GLN A 520 9.22 -11.14 -21.43
N LYS A 521 8.20 -10.81 -20.62
CA LYS A 521 6.91 -11.53 -20.60
C LYS A 521 6.11 -11.41 -21.90
N ILE A 522 6.19 -10.28 -22.59
CA ILE A 522 5.64 -10.11 -23.94
C ILE A 522 6.33 -11.06 -24.93
N ALA A 523 7.66 -11.20 -24.86
CA ALA A 523 8.42 -12.12 -25.71
C ALA A 523 8.10 -13.60 -25.40
N GLU A 524 8.02 -13.99 -24.12
CA GLU A 524 7.57 -15.31 -23.68
C GLU A 524 6.17 -15.66 -24.22
N TYR A 525 5.21 -14.74 -24.07
CA TYR A 525 3.84 -14.94 -24.54
C TYR A 525 3.77 -15.06 -26.07
N GLN A 526 4.47 -14.18 -26.81
CA GLN A 526 4.53 -14.28 -28.27
C GLN A 526 5.19 -15.59 -28.74
N LYS A 527 6.19 -16.10 -28.02
CA LYS A 527 6.77 -17.43 -28.28
C LYS A 527 5.75 -18.55 -28.02
N LYS A 528 5.13 -18.59 -26.83
CA LYS A 528 4.07 -19.56 -26.47
C LYS A 528 2.95 -19.59 -27.53
N MET A 529 2.50 -18.42 -28.01
CA MET A 529 1.45 -18.33 -29.03
C MET A 529 1.91 -18.78 -30.43
N ARG A 530 3.14 -18.46 -30.86
CA ARG A 530 3.72 -18.96 -32.12
C ARG A 530 3.93 -20.48 -32.11
N GLU A 531 4.21 -21.06 -30.95
CA GLU A 531 4.36 -22.52 -30.79
C GLU A 531 3.01 -23.24 -30.80
N LYS A 532 1.94 -22.64 -30.23
CA LYS A 532 0.57 -23.14 -30.39
C LYS A 532 0.12 -23.09 -31.86
N ALA A 533 0.36 -21.97 -32.54
CA ALA A 533 0.04 -21.77 -33.97
C ALA A 533 0.94 -22.55 -34.96
N LYS A 534 1.77 -23.48 -34.46
CA LYS A 534 2.53 -24.47 -35.25
C LYS A 534 2.14 -25.92 -34.91
N LYS A 535 1.17 -26.12 -34.02
CA LYS A 535 0.62 -27.42 -33.61
C LYS A 535 -0.84 -27.60 -34.07
N HIS A 536 -1.33 -26.66 -34.87
CA HIS A 536 -2.58 -26.63 -35.62
C HIS A 536 -2.22 -26.16 -37.04
#